data_AF-A0A9C8NWV7-F1
#
_entry.id   AF-A0A9C8NWV7-F1
#
_cell.length_a   1.000
_cell.length_b   1.000
_cell.length_c   1.000
_cell.angle_alpha   90.00
_cell.angle_beta   90.00
_cell.angle_gamma   90.00
#
_symmetry.space_group_name_H-M   'P 1'
#
loop_
_entity.id
_entity.type
_entity.pdbx_description
1 polymer ?
#
loop_
_entity_poly.entity_id
_entity_poly.type
_entity_poly.pdbx_seq_one_letter_code
_entity_poly.pdbx_strand_id
1 'polypeptide(L)' 'MIIDTATGDVTRHAQSNQAYTDEQFREILTEAGFENVRLLPSLIGVVDESQSTNLVVVGEKP' A
#
# COMPACT_ATOMS: atom_id res chain seq x y z
N MET A 1 -14.62 6.01 -7.93
CA MET A 1 -15.93 6.26 -8.58
C MET A 1 -17.01 5.72 -7.67
N ILE A 2 -18.07 6.50 -7.47
CA ILE A 2 -19.26 6.10 -6.70
C ILE A 2 -20.44 6.14 -7.67
N ILE A 3 -21.25 5.09 -7.68
CA ILE A 3 -22.42 4.95 -8.54
C ILE A 3 -23.65 4.89 -7.65
N ASP A 4 -24.60 5.81 -7.85
CA ASP A 4 -25.93 5.69 -7.26
C ASP A 4 -26.73 4.65 -8.05
N THR A 5 -27.16 3.57 -7.40
CA THR A 5 -27.87 2.47 -8.06
C THR A 5 -29.32 2.78 -8.39
N ALA A 6 -29.93 3.78 -7.73
CA ALA A 6 -31.31 4.17 -7.94
C ALA A 6 -31.46 5.20 -9.06
N THR A 7 -30.49 6.11 -9.21
CA THR A 7 -30.53 7.17 -10.24
C THR A 7 -29.62 6.91 -11.44
N GLY A 8 -28.60 6.05 -11.28
CA GLY A 8 -27.56 5.85 -12.29
C GLY A 8 -26.53 6.99 -12.32
N ASP A 9 -26.60 7.93 -11.38
CA ASP A 9 -25.64 9.04 -11.33
C ASP A 9 -24.24 8.53 -10.97
N VAL A 10 -23.27 9.04 -11.72
CA VAL A 10 -21.86 8.69 -11.55
C VAL A 10 -21.13 9.89 -10.94
N THR A 11 -20.64 9.71 -9.72
CA THR A 11 -19.68 10.64 -9.12
C THR A 11 -18.26 10.09 -9.30
N ARG A 12 -17.47 10.76 -10.15
CA ARG A 12 -16.04 10.44 -10.31
C ARG A 12 -15.26 10.91 -9.08
N HIS A 13 -14.99 9.97 -8.18
CA HIS A 13 -13.94 10.14 -7.19
C HIS A 13 -12.61 9.65 -7.79
N ALA A 14 -11.68 10.57 -8.03
CA ALA A 14 -10.32 10.28 -8.44
C ALA A 14 -9.42 10.32 -7.20
N GLN A 15 -8.65 9.26 -6.97
CA GLN A 15 -7.59 9.23 -5.97
C GLN A 15 -6.26 9.09 -6.71
N SER A 16 -5.28 9.90 -6.34
CA SER A 16 -3.90 9.74 -6.79
C SER A 16 -3.13 8.94 -5.76
N ASN A 17 -2.44 7.89 -6.19
CA ASN A 17 -1.47 7.18 -5.35
C ASN A 17 -0.07 7.51 -5.85
N GLN A 18 0.88 7.67 -4.93
CA GLN A 18 2.30 7.72 -5.28
C GLN A 18 2.81 6.28 -5.39
N ALA A 19 3.44 5.95 -6.51
CA ALA A 19 4.03 4.63 -6.74
C ALA A 19 5.45 4.63 -6.19
N TYR A 20 5.59 4.28 -4.91
CA TYR A 20 6.89 4.17 -4.26
C TYR A 20 7.58 2.85 -4.64
N THR A 21 8.90 2.93 -4.83
CA THR A 21 9.75 1.74 -4.85
C THR A 21 10.00 1.25 -3.43
N ASP A 22 10.48 -0.01 -3.31
CA ASP A 22 10.91 -0.59 -2.05
C ASP A 22 11.87 0.32 -1.26
N GLU A 23 12.80 0.96 -1.96
CA GLU A 23 13.79 1.84 -1.33
C GLU A 23 13.17 3.13 -0.82
N GLN A 24 12.26 3.73 -1.60
CA GLN A 24 11.54 4.92 -1.16
C GLN A 24 10.67 4.63 0.07
N PHE A 25 10.07 3.44 0.17
CA PHE A 25 9.37 3.05 1.40
C PHE A 25 10.31 2.99 2.61
N ARG A 26 11.52 2.46 2.45
CA ARG A 26 12.51 2.41 3.55
C ARG A 26 12.94 3.80 3.97
N GLU A 27 13.27 4.66 3.02
CA GLU A 27 13.69 6.05 3.28
C GLU A 27 12.62 6.80 4.08
N ILE A 28 11.38 6.84 3.59
CA ILE A 28 10.30 7.62 4.20
C ILE A 28 9.96 7.10 5.60
N LEU A 29 9.99 5.78 5.82
CA LEU A 29 9.72 5.19 7.13
C LEU A 29 10.86 5.43 8.13
N THR A 30 12.10 5.38 7.66
CA THR A 30 13.28 5.68 8.49
C THR A 30 13.29 7.17 8.88
N GLU A 31 12.99 8.07 7.95
CA GLU A 31 12.81 9.50 8.23
C GLU A 31 11.70 9.78 9.24
N ALA A 32 10.64 8.96 9.23
CA ALA A 32 9.55 9.02 10.20
C ALA A 32 9.89 8.38 11.57
N GLY A 33 11.11 7.85 11.75
CA GLY A 33 11.60 7.28 13.00
C GLY A 33 11.18 5.83 13.26
N PHE A 34 10.80 5.09 12.21
CA PHE A 34 10.65 3.64 12.29
C PHE A 34 12.00 2.95 12.06
N GLU A 35 12.22 1.85 12.76
CA GLU A 35 13.38 0.99 12.65
C GLU A 35 12.95 -0.41 12.14
N ASN A 36 13.93 -1.27 11.82
CA ASN A 36 13.71 -2.65 11.39
C ASN A 36 12.71 -2.81 10.22
N VAL A 37 12.72 -1.89 9.26
CA VAL A 37 11.77 -1.89 8.14
C VAL A 37 11.94 -3.12 7.26
N ARG A 38 10.88 -3.92 7.13
CA ARG A 38 10.81 -5.14 6.32
C ARG A 38 9.69 -5.03 5.29
N LEU A 39 10.01 -5.42 4.06
CA LEU A 39 9.06 -5.50 2.96
C LEU A 39 8.78 -6.97 2.68
N LEU A 40 7.51 -7.35 2.70
CA LEU A 40 7.04 -8.71 2.51
C LEU A 40 6.20 -8.81 1.24
N PRO A 41 6.38 -9.88 0.44
CA PRO A 41 5.72 -10.03 -0.85
C PRO A 41 4.23 -10.39 -0.76
N SER A 42 3.72 -10.65 0.45
CA SER A 42 2.31 -10.93 0.73
C SER A 42 2.00 -10.74 2.21
N LEU A 43 0.72 -10.83 2.56
CA LEU A 43 0.23 -10.80 3.95
C LEU A 43 0.76 -11.95 4.81
N ILE A 44 1.01 -13.11 4.22
CA ILE A 44 1.55 -14.27 4.93
C ILE A 44 3.08 -14.29 4.97
N GLY A 45 3.74 -13.27 4.40
CA GLY A 45 5.20 -13.11 4.45
C GLY A 45 5.98 -13.93 3.44
N VAL A 46 5.33 -14.74 2.62
CA VAL A 46 5.95 -15.58 1.57
C VAL A 46 5.38 -15.24 0.19
N VAL A 47 6.05 -15.64 -0.87
CA VAL A 47 5.53 -15.43 -2.24
C VAL A 47 4.24 -16.24 -2.40
N ASP A 48 3.17 -15.53 -2.76
CA ASP A 48 1.86 -16.10 -3.08
C ASP A 48 1.36 -15.42 -4.36
N GLU A 49 1.20 -16.20 -5.43
CA GLU A 49 0.77 -15.67 -6.73
C GLU A 49 -0.59 -14.99 -6.68
N SER A 50 -1.50 -15.47 -5.81
CA SER A 50 -2.82 -14.85 -5.60
C SER A 50 -2.74 -13.46 -4.96
N GLN A 51 -1.59 -13.13 -4.37
CA GLN A 51 -1.27 -11.86 -3.71
C GLN A 51 -0.15 -11.10 -4.43
N SER A 52 0.19 -11.47 -5.67
CA SER A 52 1.34 -10.92 -6.42
C SER A 52 1.32 -9.40 -6.63
N THR A 53 0.17 -8.75 -6.45
CA THR A 53 0.02 -7.30 -6.54
C THR A 53 0.10 -6.59 -5.17
N ASN A 54 0.26 -7.34 -4.08
CA ASN A 54 0.27 -6.80 -2.73
C ASN A 54 1.69 -6.65 -2.21
N LEU A 55 1.90 -5.62 -1.38
CA LEU A 55 3.13 -5.37 -0.65
C LEU A 55 2.76 -5.08 0.81
N VAL A 56 3.45 -5.72 1.74
CA VAL A 56 3.31 -5.44 3.17
C VAL A 56 4.60 -4.83 3.68
N VAL A 57 4.48 -3.69 4.36
CA VAL A 57 5.61 -3.01 4.97
C VAL A 57 5.45 -3.02 6.48
N VAL A 58 6.43 -3.58 7.18
CA VAL A 58 6.47 -3.68 8.65
C VAL A 58 7.60 -2.79 9.14
N GLY A 59 7.31 -1.89 10.06
CA GLY A 59 8.31 -1.08 10.76
C GLY A 59 8.03 -1.09 12.25
N GLU A 60 9.07 -1.03 13.06
CA GLU A 60 8.99 -1.03 14.51
C GLU A 60 9.29 0.38 15.03
N LYS A 61 8.53 0.84 16.04
CA LYS A 61 8.91 2.05 16.77
C LYS A 61 9.66 1.65 18.04
N PRO A 62 10.71 2.41 18.42
CA PRO A 62 11.40 2.20 19.68
C PRO A 62 10.48 2.35 20.90
#